data_AF-A0A554LB45-F1
#
_entry.id   AF-A0A554LB45-F1
#
_cell.length_a   1.000
_cell.length_b   1.000
_cell.length_c   1.000
_cell.angle_alpha   90.00
_cell.angle_beta   90.00
_cell.angle_gamma   90.00
#
_symmetry.space_group_name_H-M   'P 1'
#
loop_
_entity.id
_entity.type
_entity.pdbx_description
1 polymer ?
#
loop_
_entity_poly.entity_id
_entity_poly.type
_entity_poly.pdbx_seq_one_letter_code
_entity_poly.pdbx_strand_id
1 'polypeptide(L)'
;MNYITTNIRFEEEQYHDLKQEALNKKKSLSALVRDRVGGKDRKRSKTEVEKLMAELRETAKENARYSNKDQDLVSFIRKMRDNRYGKNWHKNKTHYR
;
A
#
# COMPACT_ATOMS: atom_id res chain seq x y z
N MET A 1 -16.10 -22.93 -5.95
CA MET A 1 -16.17 -21.46 -5.76
C MET A 1 -17.63 -21.12 -5.51
N ASN A 2 -18.01 -20.75 -4.29
CA ASN A 2 -19.41 -20.41 -3.98
C ASN A 2 -19.70 -19.01 -4.52
N TYR A 3 -20.49 -18.94 -5.60
CA TYR A 3 -20.97 -17.67 -6.14
C TYR A 3 -22.22 -17.25 -5.38
N ILE A 4 -22.14 -16.14 -4.65
CA ILE A 4 -23.31 -15.47 -4.09
C ILE A 4 -23.83 -14.51 -5.17
N THR A 5 -25.07 -14.71 -5.60
CA THR A 5 -25.75 -13.81 -6.54
C THR A 5 -26.41 -12.68 -5.77
N THR A 6 -25.97 -11.45 -6.01
CA THR A 6 -26.55 -10.26 -5.38
C THR A 6 -27.31 -9.45 -6.43
N ASN A 7 -28.57 -9.13 -6.14
CA ASN A 7 -29.36 -8.21 -6.95
C ASN A 7 -29.03 -6.77 -6.55
N ILE A 8 -28.43 -6.01 -7.47
CA ILE A 8 -28.05 -4.61 -7.28
C ILE A 8 -28.92 -3.75 -8.19
N ARG A 9 -29.52 -2.68 -7.66
CA ARG A 9 -30.32 -1.72 -8.43
C ARG A 9 -29.48 -0.49 -8.72
N PHE A 10 -29.51 -0.04 -9.97
CA PHE A 10 -28.86 1.17 -10.44
C PHE A 10 -29.90 2.13 -10.99
N GLU A 11 -29.58 3.43 -10.96
CA GLU A 11 -30.31 4.43 -11.74
C GLU A 11 -30.10 4.18 -13.23
N GLU A 12 -31.06 4.59 -14.05
CA GLU A 12 -31.10 4.25 -15.48
C GLU A 12 -29.89 4.78 -16.25
N GLU A 13 -29.51 6.04 -16.00
CA GLU A 13 -28.33 6.68 -16.59
C GLU A 13 -27.03 5.92 -16.22
N GLN A 14 -26.85 5.63 -14.94
CA GLN A 14 -25.69 4.90 -14.44
C GLN A 14 -25.58 3.49 -15.05
N TYR A 15 -26.71 2.82 -15.24
CA TYR A 15 -26.75 1.50 -15.87
C TYR A 15 -26.35 1.56 -17.35
N HIS A 16 -26.75 2.63 -18.05
CA HIS A 16 -26.38 2.84 -19.45
C HIS A 16 -24.88 3.08 -19.62
N ASP A 17 -24.29 3.92 -18.77
CA ASP A 17 -22.85 4.18 -18.74
C ASP A 17 -22.05 2.89 -18.46
N LEU A 18 -22.50 2.11 -17.48
CA LEU A 18 -21.92 0.81 -17.15
C LEU A 18 -21.96 -0.17 -18.34
N LYS A 19 -23.04 -0.17 -19.12
CA LYS A 19 -23.17 -0.99 -20.33
C LYS A 19 -22.21 -0.55 -21.42
N GLN A 20 -22.11 0.75 -21.69
CA GLN A 20 -21.17 1.27 -22.67
C GLN A 20 -19.72 0.93 -22.30
N GLU A 21 -19.37 1.07 -21.03
CA GLU A 21 -18.04 0.73 -20.54
C GLU A 21 -17.74 -0.77 -20.65
N ALA A 22 -18.71 -1.62 -20.34
CA ALA A 22 -18.59 -3.07 -20.49
C ALA A 22 -18.34 -3.47 -21.95
N LEU A 23 -19.03 -2.81 -22.90
CA LEU A 23 -18.84 -3.00 -24.34
C LEU A 23 -17.43 -2.58 -24.77
N ASN A 24 -16.98 -1.40 -24.37
CA ASN A 24 -15.65 -0.88 -24.67
C ASN A 24 -14.53 -1.80 -24.16
N LYS A 25 -14.71 -2.36 -22.96
CA LYS A 25 -13.74 -3.28 -22.33
C LYS A 25 -13.91 -4.73 -22.78
N LYS A 26 -14.88 -5.04 -23.64
CA LYS A 26 -15.23 -6.41 -24.08
C LYS A 26 -15.42 -7.39 -22.92
N LYS A 27 -16.06 -6.93 -21.84
CA LYS A 27 -16.32 -7.71 -20.62
C LYS A 27 -17.81 -7.75 -20.32
N SER A 28 -18.26 -8.79 -19.62
CA SER A 28 -19.61 -8.80 -19.07
C SER A 28 -19.78 -7.72 -18.00
N LEU A 29 -20.98 -7.16 -17.89
CA LEU A 29 -21.35 -6.17 -16.86
C LEU A 29 -20.98 -6.67 -15.45
N SER A 30 -21.31 -7.93 -15.14
CA SER A 30 -21.02 -8.55 -13.84
C SER A 30 -19.52 -8.68 -13.57
N ALA A 31 -18.70 -9.01 -14.58
CA ALA A 31 -17.24 -9.00 -14.45
C ALA A 31 -16.70 -7.60 -14.18
N LEU A 32 -17.24 -6.57 -14.84
CA LEU A 32 -16.82 -5.19 -14.62
C LEU A 32 -17.17 -4.69 -13.22
N VAL A 33 -18.36 -5.05 -12.71
CA VAL A 33 -18.77 -4.75 -11.33
C VAL A 33 -17.87 -5.49 -10.33
N ARG A 34 -17.57 -6.78 -10.56
CA ARG A 34 -16.67 -7.55 -9.70
C ARG A 34 -15.24 -7.00 -9.70
N ASP A 35 -14.73 -6.55 -10.83
CA ASP A 35 -13.40 -5.94 -10.93
C ASP A 35 -13.30 -4.63 -10.13
N ARG A 36 -14.43 -3.92 -9.94
CA ARG A 36 -14.51 -2.66 -9.18
C ARG A 36 -14.73 -2.89 -7.68
N VAL A 37 -15.63 -3.82 -7.33
CA VAL A 37 -16.05 -4.09 -5.94
C VAL A 37 -15.11 -5.10 -5.27
N GLY A 38 -14.61 -6.05 -6.04
CA GLY A 38 -13.56 -6.96 -5.59
C GLY A 38 -12.32 -6.16 -5.28
N GLY A 39 -11.96 -6.10 -3.99
CA GLY A 39 -10.69 -5.53 -3.56
C GLY A 39 -9.55 -6.10 -4.39
N LYS A 40 -8.49 -5.30 -4.58
CA LYS A 40 -7.27 -5.63 -5.34
C LYS A 40 -6.46 -6.78 -4.72
N ASP A 41 -7.09 -7.87 -4.31
CA ASP A 41 -6.44 -9.15 -4.03
C ASP A 41 -6.11 -9.85 -5.36
N ARG A 42 -5.50 -9.08 -6.28
CA ARG A 42 -4.73 -9.69 -7.36
C ARG A 42 -3.60 -10.43 -6.66
N LYS A 43 -3.72 -11.75 -6.60
CA LYS A 43 -2.58 -12.62 -6.29
C LYS A 43 -1.44 -12.14 -7.16
N ARG A 44 -0.37 -11.64 -6.53
CA ARG A 44 0.80 -11.12 -7.24
C ARG A 44 1.26 -12.19 -8.22
N SER A 45 1.56 -11.76 -9.45
CA SER A 45 2.06 -12.70 -10.44
C SER A 45 3.40 -13.27 -9.98
N LYS A 46 3.77 -14.46 -10.46
CA LYS A 46 5.05 -15.10 -10.08
C LYS A 46 6.24 -14.16 -10.34
N THR A 47 6.20 -13.43 -11.45
CA THR A 47 7.22 -12.45 -11.84
C THR A 47 7.26 -11.23 -10.91
N GLU A 48 6.11 -10.72 -10.46
CA GLU A 48 6.06 -9.65 -9.45
C GLU A 48 6.65 -10.10 -8.11
N VAL A 49 6.38 -11.34 -7.70
CA VAL A 49 6.95 -11.91 -6.48
C VAL A 49 8.46 -12.11 -6.61
N GLU A 50 8.94 -12.62 -7.74
CA GLU A 50 10.37 -12.78 -8.02
C GLU A 50 11.11 -11.45 -8.00
N LYS A 51 10.53 -10.41 -8.62
CA LYS A 51 11.10 -9.05 -8.61
C LYS A 51 11.18 -8.49 -7.19
N LEU A 52 10.10 -8.62 -6.41
CA LEU A 52 10.07 -8.19 -5.01
C LEU A 52 11.14 -8.92 -4.18
N MET A 53 11.29 -10.23 -4.37
CA MET A 53 12.30 -11.03 -3.67
C MET A 53 13.73 -10.63 -4.06
N ALA A 54 13.95 -10.24 -5.32
CA ALA A 54 15.24 -9.73 -5.77
C ALA A 54 15.58 -8.38 -5.11
N GLU A 55 14.62 -7.45 -5.07
CA GLU A 55 14.76 -6.17 -4.37
C GLU A 55 15.07 -6.37 -2.88
N LEU A 56 14.31 -7.26 -2.22
CA LEU A 56 14.54 -7.64 -0.82
C LEU A 56 15.95 -8.18 -0.56
N ARG A 57 16.49 -9.00 -1.47
CA ARG A 57 17.85 -9.53 -1.35
C ARG A 57 18.91 -8.45 -1.48
N GLU A 58 18.75 -7.51 -2.40
CA GLU A 58 19.69 -6.39 -2.54
C GLU A 58 19.66 -5.49 -1.30
N THR A 59 18.48 -5.12 -0.82
CA THR A 59 18.35 -4.35 0.43
C THR A 59 18.93 -5.12 1.62
N ALA A 60 18.74 -6.44 1.70
CA ALA A 60 19.34 -7.26 2.75
C ALA A 60 20.87 -7.27 2.68
N LYS A 61 21.47 -7.33 1.48
CA LYS A 61 22.92 -7.25 1.31
C LYS A 61 23.46 -5.88 1.71
N GLU A 62 22.79 -4.81 1.32
CA GLU A 62 23.15 -3.44 1.74
C GLU A 62 23.06 -3.31 3.26
N ASN A 63 21.96 -3.73 3.86
CA ASN A 63 21.77 -3.73 5.31
C ASN A 63 22.81 -4.60 6.03
N ALA A 64 23.23 -5.72 5.46
CA ALA A 64 24.28 -6.57 6.03
C ALA A 64 25.66 -5.90 6.00
N ARG A 65 25.92 -5.01 5.03
CA ARG A 65 27.17 -4.21 4.98
C ARG A 65 27.20 -3.13 6.07
N TYR A 66 26.05 -2.60 6.46
CA TYR A 66 25.93 -1.53 7.47
C TYR A 66 25.48 -2.00 8.86
N SER A 67 24.98 -3.23 8.97
CA SER A 67 24.66 -3.88 10.25
C SER A 67 25.97 -4.30 10.91
N ASN A 68 26.64 -3.34 11.52
CA ASN A 68 27.71 -3.63 12.46
C ASN A 68 27.11 -4.43 13.62
N LYS A 69 27.73 -5.56 13.96
CA LYS A 69 27.34 -6.47 15.06
C LYS A 69 27.12 -5.76 16.41
N ASP A 70 27.65 -4.54 16.56
CA ASP A 70 27.64 -3.73 17.78
C ASP A 70 26.76 -2.47 17.70
N GLN A 71 25.82 -2.40 16.75
CA GLN A 71 24.86 -1.28 16.74
C GLN A 71 23.82 -1.44 17.84
N ASP A 72 23.90 -0.58 18.87
CA ASP A 72 22.82 -0.38 19.82
C ASP A 72 21.62 0.30 19.13
N LEU A 73 20.69 -0.54 18.65
CA LEU A 73 19.44 -0.13 18.01
C LEU A 73 18.61 0.81 18.91
N VAL A 74 18.72 0.70 20.24
CA VAL A 74 18.00 1.57 21.18
C VAL A 74 18.55 2.99 21.09
N SER A 75 19.88 3.17 21.05
CA SER A 75 20.50 4.48 20.86
C SER A 75 20.15 5.11 19.51
N PHE A 76 20.08 4.30 18.45
CA PHE A 76 19.70 4.77 17.11
C PHE A 76 18.25 5.23 17.04
N ILE A 77 17.31 4.45 17.60
CA ILE A 77 15.89 4.82 17.69
C ILE A 77 15.72 6.08 18.54
N ARG A 78 16.44 6.21 19.67
CA ARG A 78 16.44 7.43 20.50
C ARG A 78 16.94 8.64 19.71
N LYS A 79 18.05 8.53 18.97
CA LYS A 79 18.54 9.61 18.08
C LYS A 79 17.52 9.96 17.01
N MET A 80 16.84 8.99 16.39
CA MET A 80 15.80 9.27 15.40
C MET A 80 14.56 9.93 15.99
N ARG A 81 14.16 9.58 17.22
CA ARG A 81 13.09 10.25 17.97
C ARG A 81 13.51 11.67 18.31
N ASP A 82 14.67 11.83 18.92
CA ASP A 82 15.13 13.11 19.47
C ASP A 82 15.53 14.09 18.34
N ASN A 83 16.10 13.63 17.21
CA ASN A 83 16.29 14.47 16.01
C ASN A 83 14.98 14.88 15.35
N ARG A 84 13.89 14.11 15.52
CA ARG A 84 12.55 14.49 15.03
C ARG A 84 11.95 15.64 15.85
N TYR A 85 12.35 15.77 17.11
CA TYR A 85 11.89 16.84 18.03
C TYR A 85 12.96 17.93 18.29
N GLY A 86 14.21 17.71 17.86
CA GLY A 86 15.39 18.44 18.32
C GLY A 86 15.65 19.81 17.69
N LYS A 87 14.93 20.21 16.64
CA LYS A 87 15.03 21.58 16.10
C LYS A 87 13.99 22.55 16.70
N ASN A 88 12.95 22.06 17.37
CA ASN A 88 11.85 22.91 17.86
C ASN A 88 11.63 22.87 19.39
N TRP A 89 12.25 21.94 20.12
CA TRP A 89 12.01 21.84 21.57
C TRP A 89 12.71 22.91 22.43
N HIS A 90 13.77 23.53 21.92
CA HIS A 90 14.52 24.57 22.65
C HIS A 90 13.97 25.99 22.47
N LYS A 91 12.99 26.23 21.59
CA LYS A 91 12.42 27.58 21.36
C LYS A 91 11.28 27.95 22.32
N ASN A 92 10.65 26.98 22.98
CA ASN A 92 9.42 27.22 23.77
C ASN A 92 9.61 27.20 25.30
N LYS A 93 10.85 27.24 25.81
CA LYS A 93 11.12 27.21 27.27
C LYS A 93 11.46 28.57 27.90
N THR A 94 11.42 29.68 27.16
CA THR A 94 11.75 31.02 27.68
C THR A 94 10.56 31.95 27.92
N HIS A 95 9.32 31.45 27.99
CA HIS A 95 8.12 32.29 28.22
C HIS A 95 7.32 31.95 29.49
N TYR A 96 7.91 31.19 30.42
CA TYR A 96 7.33 31.02 31.76
C TYR A 96 8.42 31.24 32.81
N ARG A 97 8.77 32.50 33.02
CA ARG A 97 9.27 33.02 34.30
C ARG A 97 9.08 34.53 34.34
#